data_AF-A0A2T4X9Q8-F1
#
_entry.id   AF-A0A2T4X9Q8-F1
#
_cell.length_a   1.000
_cell.length_b   1.000
_cell.length_c   1.000
_cell.angle_alpha   90.00
_cell.angle_beta   90.00
_cell.angle_gamma   90.00
#
_symmetry.space_group_name_H-M   'P 1'
#
loop_
_entity.id
_entity.type
_entity.pdbx_description
1 polymer ?
#
loop_
_entity_poly.entity_id
_entity_poly.type
_entity_poly.pdbx_seq_one_letter_code
_entity_poly.pdbx_strand_id
1 'polypeptide(L)'
;MTLTTLIIGIAVFALVLTSLERVMGHKLIKNFGLSLLQNFVGGLFIFSGMVKAVDPLGTAYKMEQYFGEFQTTFANTNASFLAPVFPMLSEYATAFSVIMIVFEIVLGVALLLGAMRKTTAWAYFLLVLFFTFLTGFTYLTGYVPEGVNFFQFGDWGPYEPTNMKVTDCGCFGDFLKLEPKVSFLKDIFLLIPGFLFLLFASREHQLFTAGTRRIIMVAATAAVLLYSFSNYVWNIPGIDFRPFKVGANIAERKALEEEAEQNVQVLAYRITNKTTGEVVELPFDQYLQDYAKYPTEEWDLDQVKSEPEVARTKISDFEVSDLKGNDLTDAILSEPGYSIMIVAYKLYGTETSRTIMLPDSIFAVDTVITELDTVTSTRLVRVDQLEKTVKEYQWDEDYLARWKTNFLPEMEAATAAGVKVYGLTAYSDPERIASFREALGTKIPFFQADDILLKTIVRSNPGPVLMKAGTIIMKWHYKRMPTFEEMKAEYMPSE
;
A
#
# COMPACT_ATOMS: atom_id res chain seq x y z
N MET A 1 -5.47 7.19 17.27
CA MET A 1 -6.69 6.64 17.91
C MET A 1 -6.50 5.15 18.04
N THR A 2 -6.81 4.53 19.19
CA THR A 2 -6.61 3.07 19.35
C THR A 2 -7.88 2.31 18.96
N LEU A 3 -7.73 1.01 18.67
CA LEU A 3 -8.87 0.12 18.42
C LEU A 3 -9.86 0.11 19.60
N THR A 4 -9.34 0.14 20.82
CA THR A 4 -10.16 0.18 22.05
C THR A 4 -11.04 1.42 22.10
N THR A 5 -10.47 2.60 21.83
CA THR A 5 -11.24 3.86 21.79
C THR A 5 -12.32 3.81 20.71
N LEU A 6 -12.01 3.24 19.54
CA LEU A 6 -12.97 3.07 18.45
C LEU A 6 -14.14 2.17 18.87
N ILE A 7 -13.84 0.98 19.41
CA ILE A 7 -14.85 0.00 19.83
C ILE A 7 -15.75 0.58 20.92
N ILE A 8 -15.18 1.28 21.91
CA ILE A 8 -15.95 1.94 22.97
C ILE A 8 -16.87 3.01 22.36
N GLY A 9 -16.35 3.85 21.45
CA GLY A 9 -17.16 4.87 20.79
C GLY A 9 -18.36 4.28 20.04
N ILE A 10 -18.14 3.20 19.30
CA ILE A 10 -19.21 2.51 18.56
C ILE A 10 -20.19 1.80 19.52
N ALA A 11 -19.71 1.22 20.62
CA ALA A 11 -20.56 0.60 21.64
C ALA A 11 -21.46 1.62 22.32
N VAL A 12 -20.94 2.81 22.65
CA VAL A 12 -21.72 3.92 23.21
C VAL A 12 -22.74 4.40 22.18
N PHE A 13 -22.34 4.61 20.93
CA PHE A 13 -23.25 4.97 19.84
C PHE A 13 -24.39 3.95 19.70
N ALA A 14 -24.08 2.66 19.65
CA ALA A 14 -25.07 1.60 19.53
C ALA A 14 -26.03 1.57 20.73
N LEU A 15 -25.51 1.74 21.95
CA LEU A 15 -26.31 1.78 23.16
C LEU A 15 -27.28 2.96 23.20
N VAL A 16 -26.81 4.15 22.80
CA VAL A 16 -27.65 5.34 22.68
C VAL A 16 -28.73 5.12 21.61
N LEU A 17 -28.35 4.63 20.43
CA LEU A 17 -29.28 4.40 19.33
C LEU A 17 -30.36 3.37 19.69
N THR A 18 -29.97 2.21 20.24
CA THR A 18 -30.92 1.17 20.66
C THR A 18 -31.83 1.65 21.80
N SER A 19 -31.31 2.48 22.70
CA SER A 19 -32.14 3.10 23.76
C SER A 19 -33.16 4.08 23.20
N LEU A 20 -32.77 4.91 22.24
CA LEU A 20 -33.67 5.84 21.55
C LEU A 20 -34.75 5.08 20.77
N GLU A 21 -34.38 4.04 20.03
CA GLU A 21 -35.33 3.16 19.32
C GLU A 21 -36.33 2.50 20.27
N ARG A 22 -35.88 2.09 21.47
CA ARG A 22 -36.74 1.51 22.51
C ARG A 22 -37.80 2.51 22.96
N VAL A 23 -37.39 3.77 23.18
CA VAL A 23 -38.27 4.87 23.64
C VAL A 23 -39.23 5.28 22.53
N MET A 24 -38.76 5.41 21.29
CA MET A 24 -39.57 5.85 20.14
C MET A 24 -40.56 4.78 19.66
N GLY A 25 -40.33 3.50 19.95
CA GLY A 25 -41.23 2.44 19.54
C GLY A 25 -40.95 1.10 20.19
N HIS A 26 -41.51 0.86 21.38
CA HIS A 26 -41.38 -0.42 22.11
C HIS A 26 -41.74 -1.67 21.28
N LYS A 27 -42.58 -1.55 20.24
CA LYS A 27 -42.97 -2.66 19.33
C LYS A 27 -41.94 -2.96 18.24
N LEU A 28 -40.97 -2.07 18.01
CA LEU A 28 -39.93 -2.23 16.99
C LEU A 28 -38.78 -3.13 17.46
N ILE A 29 -38.46 -3.08 18.77
CA ILE A 29 -37.42 -3.90 19.39
C ILE A 29 -38.04 -5.14 20.03
N LYS A 30 -37.84 -6.29 19.39
CA LYS A 30 -38.25 -7.60 19.94
C LYS A 30 -37.26 -8.13 20.98
N ASN A 31 -35.96 -7.92 20.75
CA ASN A 31 -34.89 -8.31 21.66
C ASN A 31 -33.85 -7.20 21.74
N PHE A 32 -33.69 -6.61 22.93
CA PHE A 32 -32.76 -5.51 23.15
C PHE A 32 -31.32 -5.88 22.85
N GLY A 33 -30.86 -7.06 23.29
CA GLY A 33 -29.48 -7.49 23.07
C GLY A 33 -29.17 -7.71 21.58
N LEU A 34 -30.13 -8.28 20.83
CA LEU A 34 -29.96 -8.48 19.40
C LEU A 34 -29.95 -7.14 18.64
N SER A 35 -30.83 -6.21 19.01
CA SER A 35 -30.86 -4.86 18.42
C SER A 35 -29.62 -4.05 18.75
N LEU A 36 -29.06 -4.21 19.95
CA LEU A 36 -27.80 -3.59 20.34
C LEU A 36 -26.64 -4.12 19.49
N LEU A 37 -26.54 -5.44 19.32
CA LEU A 37 -25.54 -6.06 18.46
C LEU A 37 -25.71 -5.62 17.00
N GLN A 38 -26.96 -5.56 16.52
CA GLN A 38 -27.29 -5.10 15.18
C GLN A 38 -26.83 -3.65 14.95
N ASN A 39 -27.06 -2.75 15.92
CA ASN A 39 -26.63 -1.36 15.83
C ASN A 39 -25.11 -1.20 15.98
N PHE A 40 -24.48 -2.00 16.85
CA PHE A 40 -23.03 -2.02 17.03
C PHE A 40 -22.31 -2.45 15.76
N VAL A 41 -22.71 -3.60 15.19
CA VAL A 41 -22.12 -4.13 13.96
C VAL A 41 -22.41 -3.20 12.78
N GLY A 42 -23.63 -2.69 12.66
CA GLY A 42 -23.99 -1.73 11.61
C GLY A 42 -23.15 -0.45 11.68
N GLY A 43 -22.97 0.11 12.88
CA GLY A 43 -22.11 1.27 13.10
C GLY A 43 -20.63 0.99 12.78
N LEU A 44 -20.12 -0.17 13.16
CA LEU A 44 -18.75 -0.59 12.85
C LEU A 44 -18.51 -0.71 11.35
N PHE A 45 -19.44 -1.32 10.61
CA PHE A 45 -19.33 -1.49 9.16
C PHE A 45 -19.42 -0.16 8.42
N ILE A 46 -20.30 0.76 8.85
CA ILE A 46 -20.35 2.10 8.28
C ILE A 46 -19.04 2.83 8.55
N PHE A 47 -18.55 2.82 9.79
CA PHE A 47 -17.29 3.50 10.12
C PHE A 47 -16.12 2.95 9.31
N SER A 48 -15.94 1.62 9.34
CA SER A 48 -14.90 0.87 8.62
C SER A 48 -14.97 1.10 7.11
N GLY A 49 -16.16 1.04 6.53
CA GLY A 49 -16.36 1.31 5.11
C GLY A 49 -16.12 2.78 4.76
N MET A 50 -16.52 3.73 5.60
CA MET A 50 -16.31 5.16 5.34
C MET A 50 -14.84 5.55 5.34
N VAL A 51 -14.02 5.03 6.26
CA VAL A 51 -12.56 5.29 6.24
C VAL A 51 -11.89 4.69 4.99
N LYS A 52 -12.40 3.57 4.46
CA LYS A 52 -11.96 3.03 3.16
C LYS A 52 -12.47 3.87 1.98
N ALA A 53 -13.69 4.41 2.06
CA ALA A 53 -14.26 5.23 0.99
C ALA A 53 -13.54 6.58 0.82
N VAL A 54 -12.84 7.05 1.86
CA VAL A 54 -11.90 8.18 1.77
C VAL A 54 -10.73 7.84 0.85
N ASP A 55 -10.22 6.61 0.86
CA ASP A 55 -9.13 6.15 0.00
C ASP A 55 -9.41 4.77 -0.64
N PRO A 56 -10.22 4.73 -1.71
CA PRO A 56 -10.52 3.48 -2.41
C PRO A 56 -9.27 2.83 -3.02
N LEU A 57 -8.32 3.63 -3.51
CA LEU A 57 -7.08 3.10 -4.09
C LEU A 57 -6.21 2.38 -3.06
N GLY A 58 -6.18 2.85 -1.81
CA GLY A 58 -5.52 2.12 -0.73
C GLY A 58 -6.06 0.69 -0.55
N THR A 59 -7.38 0.52 -0.59
CA THR A 59 -8.01 -0.81 -0.53
C THR A 59 -7.71 -1.63 -1.80
N ALA A 60 -7.67 -1.00 -2.98
CA ALA A 60 -7.31 -1.67 -4.22
C ALA A 60 -5.88 -2.22 -4.19
N TYR A 61 -4.90 -1.43 -3.75
CA TYR A 61 -3.51 -1.88 -3.63
C TYR A 61 -3.35 -3.02 -2.63
N LYS A 62 -4.14 -3.05 -1.56
CA LYS A 62 -4.18 -4.21 -0.65
C LYS A 62 -4.69 -5.46 -1.34
N MET A 63 -5.72 -5.35 -2.17
CA MET A 63 -6.20 -6.48 -2.97
C MET A 63 -5.16 -6.96 -3.98
N GLU A 64 -4.44 -6.04 -4.64
CA GLU A 64 -3.32 -6.39 -5.54
C GLU A 64 -2.23 -7.19 -4.79
N GLN A 65 -1.89 -6.78 -3.57
CA GLN A 65 -0.94 -7.52 -2.70
C GLN A 65 -1.46 -8.93 -2.38
N TYR A 66 -2.71 -9.06 -1.94
CA TYR A 66 -3.31 -10.38 -1.69
C TYR A 66 -3.33 -11.27 -2.94
N PHE A 67 -3.66 -10.71 -4.11
CA PHE A 67 -3.67 -11.46 -5.36
C PHE A 67 -2.27 -11.91 -5.79
N GLY A 68 -1.25 -11.07 -5.60
CA GLY A 68 0.15 -11.46 -5.82
C GLY A 68 0.56 -12.64 -4.94
N GLU A 69 0.26 -12.55 -3.63
CA GLU A 69 0.58 -13.62 -2.68
C GLU A 69 -0.23 -14.90 -2.91
N PHE A 70 -1.49 -14.78 -3.35
CA PHE A 70 -2.27 -15.95 -3.73
C PHE A 70 -1.75 -16.60 -5.01
N GLN A 71 -1.31 -15.81 -6.01
CA GLN A 71 -0.69 -16.38 -7.20
C GLN A 71 0.51 -17.25 -6.83
N THR A 72 1.44 -16.75 -6.02
CA THR A 72 2.64 -17.49 -5.59
C THR A 72 2.27 -18.70 -4.73
N THR A 73 1.30 -18.54 -3.83
CA THR A 73 0.81 -19.60 -2.95
C THR A 73 0.17 -20.76 -3.72
N PHE A 74 -0.66 -20.47 -4.73
CA PHE A 74 -1.36 -21.49 -5.50
C PHE A 74 -0.54 -22.05 -6.68
N ALA A 75 0.41 -21.30 -7.22
CA ALA A 75 1.20 -21.70 -8.40
C ALA A 75 1.92 -23.05 -8.22
N ASN A 76 2.46 -23.30 -7.03
CA ASN A 76 3.23 -24.50 -6.73
C ASN A 76 2.40 -25.63 -6.09
N THR A 77 1.07 -25.60 -6.26
CA THR A 77 0.15 -26.57 -5.66
C THR A 77 -0.66 -27.33 -6.71
N ASN A 78 -1.37 -28.37 -6.28
CA ASN A 78 -2.34 -29.09 -7.13
C ASN A 78 -3.49 -28.19 -7.64
N ALA A 79 -3.63 -26.97 -7.10
CA ALA A 79 -4.58 -25.96 -7.53
C ALA A 79 -3.94 -24.85 -8.38
N SER A 80 -2.81 -25.12 -9.04
CA SER A 80 -2.12 -24.18 -9.93
C SER A 80 -2.99 -23.61 -11.06
N PHE A 81 -4.07 -24.29 -11.43
CA PHE A 81 -5.09 -23.78 -12.36
C PHE A 81 -5.79 -22.49 -11.89
N LEU A 82 -5.76 -22.18 -10.59
CA LEU A 82 -6.27 -20.93 -10.02
C LEU A 82 -5.25 -19.79 -10.10
N ALA A 83 -3.95 -20.08 -10.21
CA ALA A 83 -2.91 -19.07 -10.19
C ALA A 83 -3.09 -17.98 -11.27
N PRO A 84 -3.50 -18.30 -12.52
CA PRO A 84 -3.75 -17.28 -13.56
C PRO A 84 -4.95 -16.37 -13.29
N VAL A 85 -5.86 -16.76 -12.38
CA VAL A 85 -7.04 -15.95 -12.04
C VAL A 85 -6.64 -14.71 -11.24
N PHE A 86 -5.63 -14.81 -10.37
CA PHE A 86 -5.24 -13.70 -9.50
C PHE A 86 -4.65 -12.49 -10.26
N PRO A 87 -3.75 -12.66 -11.25
CA PRO A 87 -3.33 -11.56 -12.13
C PRO A 87 -4.50 -10.89 -12.85
N MET A 88 -5.46 -11.68 -13.37
CA MET A 88 -6.66 -11.13 -14.00
C MET A 88 -7.48 -10.30 -13.00
N LEU A 89 -7.67 -10.78 -11.77
CA LEU A 89 -8.39 -10.05 -10.73
C LEU A 89 -7.66 -8.76 -10.30
N SER A 90 -6.32 -8.75 -10.36
CA SER A 90 -5.49 -7.57 -10.06
C SER A 90 -5.78 -6.40 -11.01
N GLU A 91 -6.04 -6.66 -12.30
CA GLU A 91 -6.45 -5.62 -13.25
C GLU A 91 -7.78 -4.94 -12.87
N TYR A 92 -8.67 -5.69 -12.20
CA TYR A 92 -9.96 -5.19 -11.71
C TYR A 92 -9.94 -4.79 -10.23
N ALA A 93 -8.78 -4.75 -9.57
CA ALA A 93 -8.67 -4.50 -8.13
C ALA A 93 -9.34 -3.18 -7.70
N THR A 94 -9.25 -2.12 -8.52
CA THR A 94 -9.91 -0.84 -8.25
C THR A 94 -11.44 -0.96 -8.26
N ALA A 95 -12.00 -1.69 -9.23
CA ALA A 95 -13.44 -1.90 -9.30
C ALA A 95 -13.93 -2.78 -8.13
N PHE A 96 -13.20 -3.86 -7.83
CA PHE A 96 -13.47 -4.71 -6.67
C PHE A 96 -13.45 -3.94 -5.36
N SER A 97 -12.46 -3.07 -5.17
CA SER A 97 -12.35 -2.22 -4.00
C SER A 97 -13.59 -1.33 -3.82
N VAL A 98 -13.99 -0.59 -4.85
CA VAL A 98 -15.17 0.29 -4.78
C VAL A 98 -16.44 -0.51 -4.49
N ILE A 99 -16.63 -1.64 -5.16
CA ILE A 99 -17.79 -2.53 -4.95
C ILE A 99 -17.81 -3.04 -3.51
N MET A 100 -16.68 -3.52 -2.99
CA MET A 100 -16.57 -4.04 -1.63
C MET A 100 -16.84 -2.95 -0.58
N ILE A 101 -16.30 -1.75 -0.76
CA ILE A 101 -16.51 -0.60 0.14
C ILE A 101 -17.99 -0.20 0.16
N VAL A 102 -18.60 -0.07 -1.02
CA VAL A 102 -20.04 0.24 -1.14
C VAL A 102 -20.86 -0.85 -0.49
N PHE A 103 -20.54 -2.12 -0.74
CA PHE A 103 -21.22 -3.25 -0.13
C PHE A 103 -21.12 -3.23 1.40
N GLU A 104 -19.94 -2.98 1.96
CA GLU A 104 -19.70 -2.90 3.41
C GLU A 104 -20.54 -1.79 4.07
N ILE A 105 -20.54 -0.58 3.50
CA ILE A 105 -21.32 0.54 4.04
C ILE A 105 -22.82 0.28 3.89
N VAL A 106 -23.28 -0.17 2.72
CA VAL A 106 -24.70 -0.44 2.46
C VAL A 106 -25.20 -1.57 3.34
N LEU A 107 -24.38 -2.59 3.59
CA LEU A 107 -24.68 -3.66 4.53
C LEU A 107 -24.77 -3.13 5.97
N GLY A 108 -23.87 -2.23 6.38
CA GLY A 108 -23.94 -1.54 7.67
C GLY A 108 -25.23 -0.72 7.82
N VAL A 109 -25.62 0.04 6.78
CA VAL A 109 -26.89 0.77 6.73
C VAL A 109 -28.09 -0.18 6.78
N ALA A 110 -28.04 -1.30 6.05
CA ALA A 110 -29.09 -2.32 6.06
C ALA A 110 -29.28 -2.95 7.45
N LEU A 111 -28.18 -3.19 8.18
CA LEU A 111 -28.20 -3.65 9.57
C LEU A 111 -28.83 -2.59 10.48
N LEU A 112 -28.39 -1.33 10.45
CA LEU A 112 -28.98 -0.27 11.29
C LEU A 112 -30.49 -0.11 11.07
N LEU A 113 -30.95 -0.21 9.82
CA LEU A 113 -32.36 -0.06 9.48
C LEU A 113 -33.19 -1.34 9.68
N GLY A 114 -32.56 -2.52 9.78
CA GLY A 114 -33.26 -3.81 9.73
C GLY A 114 -33.88 -4.12 8.36
N ALA A 115 -33.22 -3.69 7.29
CA ALA A 115 -33.63 -3.97 5.92
C ALA A 115 -33.26 -5.40 5.53
N MET A 116 -34.12 -6.08 4.76
CA MET A 116 -33.84 -7.40 4.15
C MET A 116 -33.19 -8.44 5.10
N ARG A 117 -33.59 -8.45 6.38
CA ARG A 117 -33.02 -9.22 7.51
C ARG A 117 -32.31 -10.53 7.14
N LYS A 118 -32.99 -11.47 6.46
CA LYS A 118 -32.37 -12.75 6.07
C LYS A 118 -31.21 -12.60 5.09
N THR A 119 -31.39 -11.77 4.06
CA THR A 119 -30.34 -11.50 3.07
C THR A 119 -29.18 -10.73 3.70
N THR A 120 -29.48 -9.72 4.53
CA THR A 120 -28.48 -8.94 5.26
C THR A 120 -27.67 -9.80 6.23
N ALA A 121 -28.31 -10.70 6.98
CA ALA A 121 -27.63 -11.62 7.88
C ALA A 121 -26.69 -12.58 7.11
N TRP A 122 -27.14 -13.15 6.00
CA TRP A 122 -26.29 -14.00 5.14
C TRP A 122 -25.14 -13.22 4.50
N ALA A 123 -25.43 -12.04 3.94
CA ALA A 123 -24.44 -11.16 3.34
C ALA A 123 -23.36 -10.74 4.36
N TYR A 124 -23.78 -10.37 5.56
CA TYR A 124 -22.88 -10.07 6.68
C TYR A 124 -22.02 -11.26 7.07
N PHE A 125 -22.65 -12.41 7.30
CA PHE A 125 -21.93 -13.62 7.70
C PHE A 125 -20.89 -14.03 6.65
N LEU A 126 -21.26 -14.05 5.37
CA LEU A 126 -20.34 -14.40 4.29
C LEU A 126 -19.19 -13.39 4.15
N LEU A 127 -19.46 -12.09 4.32
CA LEU A 127 -18.42 -11.07 4.24
C LEU A 127 -17.43 -11.20 5.41
N VAL A 128 -17.92 -11.36 6.64
CA VAL A 128 -17.03 -11.55 7.80
C VAL A 128 -16.28 -12.86 7.69
N LEU A 129 -16.92 -13.94 7.22
CA LEU A 129 -16.24 -15.22 6.98
C LEU A 129 -15.12 -15.07 5.96
N PHE A 130 -15.36 -14.34 4.87
CA PHE A 130 -14.35 -14.03 3.87
C PHE A 130 -13.18 -13.22 4.46
N PHE A 131 -13.45 -12.15 5.22
CA PHE A 131 -12.39 -11.39 5.88
C PHE A 131 -11.65 -12.19 6.93
N THR A 132 -12.35 -13.06 7.68
CA THR A 132 -11.72 -13.98 8.65
C THR A 132 -10.73 -14.91 7.95
N PHE A 133 -11.05 -15.37 6.74
CA PHE A 133 -10.12 -16.15 5.92
C PHE A 133 -8.92 -15.32 5.50
N LEU A 134 -9.11 -14.08 5.02
CA LEU A 134 -8.00 -13.20 4.61
C LEU A 134 -7.09 -12.81 5.79
N THR A 135 -7.66 -12.38 6.91
CA THR A 135 -6.90 -12.03 8.11
C THR A 135 -6.21 -13.24 8.71
N GLY A 136 -6.88 -14.40 8.69
CA GLY A 136 -6.31 -15.67 9.09
C GLY A 136 -5.12 -16.07 8.22
N PHE A 137 -5.26 -15.99 6.89
CA PHE A 137 -4.15 -16.23 5.95
C PHE A 137 -2.96 -15.33 6.28
N THR A 138 -3.18 -14.03 6.39
CA THR A 138 -2.11 -13.07 6.72
C THR A 138 -1.43 -13.38 8.06
N TYR A 139 -2.21 -13.62 9.11
CA TYR A 139 -1.65 -13.98 10.42
C TYR A 139 -0.84 -15.28 10.37
N LEU A 140 -1.34 -16.29 9.67
CA LEU A 140 -0.71 -17.60 9.58
C LEU A 140 0.56 -17.59 8.71
N THR A 141 0.68 -16.70 7.73
CA THR A 141 1.94 -16.57 6.96
C THR A 141 3.15 -16.18 7.82
N GLY A 142 2.94 -15.62 9.02
CA GLY A 142 4.03 -15.38 9.97
C GLY A 142 4.70 -16.67 10.51
N TYR A 143 4.08 -17.84 10.31
CA TYR A 143 4.67 -19.14 10.63
C TYR A 143 5.36 -19.80 9.43
N VAL A 144 5.35 -19.17 8.25
CA VAL A 144 5.83 -19.76 6.99
C VAL A 144 7.19 -19.15 6.63
N PRO A 145 8.30 -19.90 6.77
CA PRO A 145 9.63 -19.41 6.42
C PRO A 145 9.78 -19.07 4.93
N GLU A 146 10.83 -18.32 4.58
CA GLU A 146 11.15 -18.04 3.18
C GLU A 146 11.41 -19.34 2.39
N GLY A 147 10.85 -19.42 1.18
CA GLY A 147 10.95 -20.61 0.32
C GLY A 147 9.97 -21.74 0.64
N VAL A 148 9.25 -21.68 1.77
CA VAL A 148 8.21 -22.66 2.13
C VAL A 148 6.85 -22.22 1.59
N ASN A 149 6.08 -23.16 1.04
CA ASN A 149 4.71 -22.88 0.61
C ASN A 149 3.73 -22.91 1.80
N PHE A 150 2.73 -22.03 1.79
CA PHE A 150 1.72 -21.96 2.85
C PHE A 150 1.06 -23.31 3.20
N PHE A 151 0.81 -24.18 2.22
CA PHE A 151 0.13 -25.47 2.45
C PHE A 151 1.06 -26.59 2.94
N GLN A 152 2.36 -26.35 3.06
CA GLN A 152 3.32 -27.30 3.62
C GLN A 152 3.36 -27.18 5.14
N PHE A 153 2.26 -27.54 5.80
CA PHE A 153 2.08 -27.38 7.25
C PHE A 153 3.15 -28.08 8.12
N GLY A 154 3.86 -29.07 7.57
CA GLY A 154 4.96 -29.76 8.25
C GLY A 154 6.27 -28.97 8.31
N ASP A 155 6.43 -27.99 7.43
CA ASP A 155 7.63 -27.15 7.31
C ASP A 155 7.42 -25.76 7.94
N TRP A 156 6.33 -25.59 8.69
CA TRP A 156 6.05 -24.35 9.42
C TRP A 156 6.99 -24.21 10.61
N GLY A 157 7.52 -23.00 10.76
CA GLY A 157 8.46 -22.64 11.82
C GLY A 157 7.79 -21.95 13.01
N PRO A 158 8.60 -21.43 13.95
CA PRO A 158 8.12 -20.51 14.96
C PRO A 158 7.53 -19.24 14.33
N TYR A 159 6.66 -18.54 15.07
CA TYR A 159 6.06 -17.30 14.58
C TYR A 159 7.09 -16.18 14.53
N GLU A 160 7.31 -15.63 13.33
CA GLU A 160 8.17 -14.48 13.10
C GLU A 160 7.40 -13.40 12.32
N PRO A 161 7.28 -12.18 12.86
CA PRO A 161 6.60 -11.09 12.18
C PRO A 161 7.18 -10.73 10.80
N THR A 162 8.47 -10.96 10.60
CA THR A 162 9.20 -10.72 9.33
C THR A 162 8.75 -11.64 8.19
N ASN A 163 8.19 -12.81 8.51
CA ASN A 163 7.73 -13.77 7.51
C ASN A 163 6.35 -13.42 6.92
N MET A 164 5.63 -12.48 7.54
CA MET A 164 4.31 -12.05 7.08
C MET A 164 4.38 -11.45 5.67
N LYS A 165 3.65 -12.05 4.73
CA LYS A 165 3.64 -11.61 3.33
C LYS A 165 2.81 -10.35 3.08
N VAL A 166 1.78 -10.15 3.90
CA VAL A 166 0.97 -8.92 3.93
C VAL A 166 1.02 -8.35 5.33
N THR A 167 1.43 -7.10 5.48
CA THR A 167 1.72 -6.53 6.81
C THR A 167 0.49 -5.96 7.53
N ASP A 168 -0.60 -5.71 6.80
CA ASP A 168 -1.88 -5.28 7.38
C ASP A 168 -3.06 -5.68 6.46
N CYS A 169 -4.21 -6.01 7.05
CA CYS A 169 -5.40 -6.46 6.31
C CYS A 169 -6.20 -5.32 5.65
N GLY A 170 -5.86 -4.05 5.90
CA GLY A 170 -6.59 -2.91 5.36
C GLY A 170 -8.04 -2.76 5.86
N CYS A 171 -8.44 -3.43 6.95
CA CYS A 171 -9.82 -3.37 7.46
C CYS A 171 -10.31 -1.96 7.82
N PHE A 172 -9.42 -1.03 8.21
CA PHE A 172 -9.76 0.38 8.46
C PHE A 172 -9.00 1.33 7.51
N GLY A 173 -8.50 0.81 6.38
CA GLY A 173 -7.59 1.54 5.50
C GLY A 173 -6.36 2.07 6.24
N ASP A 174 -5.83 3.21 5.78
CA ASP A 174 -4.69 3.87 6.41
C ASP A 174 -5.05 4.65 7.70
N PHE A 175 -6.34 4.73 8.07
CA PHE A 175 -6.76 5.40 9.31
C PHE A 175 -6.28 4.67 10.57
N LEU A 176 -6.34 3.34 10.57
CA LEU A 176 -5.90 2.50 11.68
C LEU A 176 -5.34 1.19 11.15
N LYS A 177 -4.00 1.06 11.17
CA LYS A 177 -3.31 -0.19 10.85
C LYS A 177 -3.37 -1.10 12.06
N LEU A 178 -3.96 -2.27 11.88
CA LEU A 178 -4.06 -3.30 12.89
C LEU A 178 -3.07 -4.40 12.57
N GLU A 179 -2.41 -4.90 13.60
CA GLU A 179 -1.64 -6.14 13.49
C GLU A 179 -2.54 -7.28 12.96
N PRO A 180 -2.00 -8.16 12.11
CA PRO A 180 -2.79 -9.26 11.54
C PRO A 180 -3.46 -10.14 12.59
N LYS A 181 -2.79 -10.42 13.72
CA LYS A 181 -3.35 -11.18 14.84
C LYS A 181 -4.58 -10.51 15.44
N VAL A 182 -4.49 -9.20 15.70
CA VAL A 182 -5.60 -8.41 16.26
C VAL A 182 -6.76 -8.35 15.26
N SER A 183 -6.46 -8.19 13.96
CA SER A 183 -7.46 -8.19 12.89
C SER A 183 -8.21 -9.52 12.80
N PHE A 184 -7.50 -10.65 12.87
CA PHE A 184 -8.06 -11.99 12.84
C PHE A 184 -8.98 -12.26 14.04
N LEU A 185 -8.52 -11.95 15.25
CA LEU A 185 -9.34 -12.10 16.47
C LEU A 185 -10.59 -11.22 16.43
N LYS A 186 -10.49 -10.00 15.89
CA LYS A 186 -11.62 -9.10 15.69
C LYS A 186 -12.64 -9.72 14.71
N ASP A 187 -12.21 -10.30 13.60
CA ASP A 187 -13.14 -10.95 12.65
C ASP A 187 -13.79 -12.20 13.25
N ILE A 188 -13.07 -13.02 14.01
CA ILE A 188 -13.64 -14.15 14.77
C ILE A 188 -14.72 -13.65 15.75
N PHE A 189 -14.45 -12.58 16.49
CA PHE A 189 -15.44 -11.99 17.39
C PHE A 189 -16.69 -11.52 16.62
N LEU A 190 -16.52 -10.96 15.42
CA LEU A 190 -17.61 -10.52 14.55
C LEU A 190 -18.39 -11.69 13.90
N LEU A 191 -17.83 -12.89 13.83
CA LEU A 191 -18.59 -14.08 13.41
C LEU A 191 -19.68 -14.45 14.42
N ILE A 192 -19.47 -14.20 15.71
CA ILE A 192 -20.45 -14.51 16.77
C ILE A 192 -21.81 -13.81 16.52
N PRO A 193 -21.88 -12.47 16.36
CA PRO A 193 -23.14 -11.83 15.99
C PRO A 193 -23.63 -12.28 14.62
N GLY A 194 -22.76 -12.70 13.70
CA GLY A 194 -23.16 -13.26 12.40
C GLY A 194 -23.98 -14.54 12.53
N PHE A 195 -23.51 -15.48 13.34
CA PHE A 195 -24.28 -16.69 13.67
C PHE A 195 -25.60 -16.35 14.38
N LEU A 196 -25.60 -15.37 15.29
CA LEU A 196 -26.82 -14.93 15.96
C LEU A 196 -27.83 -14.31 15.00
N PHE A 197 -27.38 -13.49 14.04
CA PHE A 197 -28.24 -12.92 12.99
C PHE A 197 -28.82 -14.01 12.08
N LEU A 198 -28.04 -15.04 11.72
CA LEU A 198 -28.56 -16.17 10.93
C LEU A 198 -29.69 -16.92 11.67
N LEU A 199 -29.51 -17.21 12.96
CA LEU A 199 -30.48 -17.97 13.77
C LEU A 199 -31.71 -17.13 14.16
N PHE A 200 -31.51 -15.84 14.41
CA PHE A 200 -32.53 -14.97 14.99
C PHE A 200 -32.92 -13.79 14.09
N ALA A 201 -32.69 -13.84 12.78
CA ALA A 201 -33.05 -12.79 11.81
C ALA A 201 -34.49 -12.29 11.97
N SER A 202 -35.44 -13.16 12.32
CA SER A 202 -36.86 -12.77 12.52
C SER A 202 -37.09 -11.88 13.75
N ARG A 203 -36.13 -11.83 14.68
CA ARG A 203 -36.16 -11.07 15.95
C ARG A 203 -35.41 -9.74 15.90
N GLU A 204 -34.72 -9.44 14.80
CA GLU A 204 -34.07 -8.15 14.56
C GLU A 204 -35.11 -7.02 14.47
N HIS A 205 -34.70 -5.81 14.89
CA HIS A 205 -35.54 -4.62 14.78
C HIS A 205 -35.68 -4.20 13.32
N GLN A 206 -36.73 -3.44 13.04
CA GLN A 206 -36.94 -2.83 11.72
C GLN A 206 -37.38 -1.40 11.91
N LEU A 207 -36.60 -0.47 11.37
CA LEU A 207 -36.93 0.94 11.37
C LEU A 207 -37.68 1.30 10.10
N PHE A 208 -38.59 2.27 10.19
CA PHE A 208 -39.37 2.81 9.08
C PHE A 208 -40.21 1.77 8.30
N THR A 209 -40.83 2.21 7.21
CA THR A 209 -41.57 1.33 6.29
C THR A 209 -40.62 0.65 5.30
N ALA A 210 -41.08 -0.42 4.66
CA ALA A 210 -40.28 -1.13 3.65
C ALA A 210 -39.90 -0.25 2.45
N GLY A 211 -40.79 0.66 2.02
CA GLY A 211 -40.51 1.62 0.96
C GLY A 211 -39.41 2.60 1.35
N THR A 212 -39.52 3.20 2.53
CA THR A 212 -38.52 4.14 3.06
C THR A 212 -37.14 3.48 3.18
N ARG A 213 -37.05 2.25 3.70
CA ARG A 213 -35.77 1.53 3.78
C ARG A 213 -35.14 1.30 2.41
N ARG A 214 -35.93 0.94 1.39
CA ARG A 214 -35.41 0.77 0.02
C ARG A 214 -34.86 2.07 -0.54
N ILE A 215 -35.58 3.18 -0.35
CA ILE A 215 -35.12 4.50 -0.80
C ILE A 215 -33.80 4.87 -0.11
N ILE A 216 -33.71 4.69 1.22
CA ILE A 216 -32.47 4.99 1.96
C ILE A 216 -31.32 4.11 1.46
N MET A 217 -31.53 2.81 1.23
CA MET A 217 -30.48 1.93 0.71
C MET A 217 -30.00 2.38 -0.69
N VAL A 218 -30.91 2.69 -1.61
CA VAL A 218 -30.54 3.16 -2.96
C VAL A 218 -29.80 4.50 -2.90
N ALA A 219 -30.29 5.43 -2.08
CA ALA A 219 -29.65 6.72 -1.88
C ALA A 219 -28.25 6.57 -1.25
N ALA A 220 -28.09 5.69 -0.26
CA ALA A 220 -26.80 5.39 0.35
C ALA A 220 -25.83 4.79 -0.67
N THR A 221 -26.27 3.81 -1.49
CA THR A 221 -25.44 3.23 -2.55
C THR A 221 -24.95 4.31 -3.53
N ALA A 222 -25.86 5.17 -4.01
CA ALA A 222 -25.51 6.24 -4.95
C ALA A 222 -24.55 7.26 -4.31
N ALA A 223 -24.81 7.68 -3.07
CA ALA A 223 -23.97 8.63 -2.35
C ALA A 223 -22.56 8.09 -2.11
N VAL A 224 -22.42 6.83 -1.67
CA VAL A 224 -21.12 6.20 -1.43
C VAL A 224 -20.37 6.00 -2.75
N LEU A 225 -21.04 5.60 -3.84
CA LEU A 225 -20.39 5.49 -5.15
C LEU A 225 -19.83 6.83 -5.63
N LEU A 226 -20.63 7.90 -5.54
CA LEU A 226 -20.19 9.26 -5.92
C LEU A 226 -19.03 9.73 -5.03
N TYR A 227 -19.10 9.47 -3.73
CA TYR A 227 -18.04 9.82 -2.80
C TYR A 227 -16.73 9.07 -3.12
N SER A 228 -16.79 7.76 -3.37
CA SER A 228 -15.63 6.97 -3.79
C SER A 228 -15.03 7.52 -5.07
N PHE A 229 -15.81 7.75 -6.14
CA PHE A 229 -15.28 8.32 -7.39
C PHE A 229 -14.68 9.71 -7.21
N SER A 230 -15.24 10.52 -6.31
CA SER A 230 -14.69 11.84 -5.97
C SER A 230 -13.27 11.76 -5.41
N ASN A 231 -12.99 10.76 -4.57
CA ASN A 231 -11.70 10.64 -3.86
C ASN A 231 -10.58 9.95 -4.66
N TYR A 232 -10.86 9.37 -5.85
CA TYR A 232 -9.79 8.78 -6.66
C TYR A 232 -9.85 9.06 -8.18
N VAL A 233 -11.01 9.37 -8.76
CA VAL A 233 -11.13 9.65 -10.22
C VAL A 233 -11.07 11.13 -10.52
N TRP A 234 -11.75 11.93 -9.69
CA TRP A 234 -11.91 13.37 -9.91
C TRP A 234 -10.92 14.20 -9.09
N ASN A 235 -10.53 13.70 -7.92
CA ASN A 235 -9.55 14.33 -7.07
C ASN A 235 -8.80 13.28 -6.22
N ILE A 236 -7.80 13.72 -5.47
CA ILE A 236 -7.19 12.94 -4.39
C ILE A 236 -8.10 12.91 -3.14
N PRO A 237 -7.87 12.00 -2.19
CA PRO A 237 -8.62 11.96 -0.93
C PRO A 237 -8.65 13.31 -0.22
N GLY A 238 -9.84 13.78 0.16
CA GLY A 238 -10.00 15.06 0.85
C GLY A 238 -9.39 15.08 2.26
N ILE A 239 -9.30 13.91 2.90
CA ILE A 239 -8.59 13.72 4.17
C ILE A 239 -7.49 12.70 3.91
N ASP A 240 -6.26 13.04 4.28
CA ASP A 240 -5.11 12.17 4.10
C ASP A 240 -4.66 11.56 5.43
N PHE A 241 -4.89 10.25 5.60
CA PHE A 241 -4.46 9.50 6.77
C PHE A 241 -3.02 8.96 6.65
N ARG A 242 -2.38 9.14 5.48
CA ARG A 242 -1.05 8.58 5.21
C ARG A 242 0.05 9.46 5.83
N PRO A 243 1.25 8.90 6.07
CA PRO A 243 2.37 9.65 6.65
C PRO A 243 2.76 10.91 5.84
N PHE A 244 2.69 10.84 4.52
CA PHE A 244 3.03 11.93 3.60
C PHE A 244 1.91 12.98 3.41
N LYS A 245 1.07 13.23 4.42
CA LYS A 245 0.00 14.23 4.33
C LYS A 245 0.56 15.65 4.13
N VAL A 246 -0.30 16.56 3.67
CA VAL A 246 0.05 17.99 3.57
C VAL A 246 0.47 18.53 4.94
N GLY A 247 1.57 19.27 4.98
CA GLY A 247 2.21 19.78 6.20
C GLY A 247 3.18 18.82 6.89
N ALA A 248 3.36 17.59 6.39
CA ALA A 248 4.34 16.66 6.95
C ALA A 248 5.77 17.04 6.53
N ASN A 249 6.68 17.16 7.50
CA ASN A 249 8.11 17.30 7.27
C ASN A 249 8.75 15.90 7.19
N ILE A 250 9.12 15.47 5.99
CA ILE A 250 9.71 14.16 5.72
C ILE A 250 11.11 14.08 6.31
N ALA A 251 11.92 15.13 6.15
CA ALA A 251 13.31 15.17 6.59
C ALA A 251 13.43 15.05 8.11
N GLU A 252 12.71 15.91 8.84
CA GLU A 252 12.70 15.92 10.31
C GLU A 252 12.15 14.60 10.86
N ARG A 253 11.04 14.11 10.27
CA ARG A 253 10.42 12.87 10.76
C ARG A 253 11.29 11.65 10.49
N LYS A 254 11.95 11.56 9.34
CA LYS A 254 12.89 10.48 9.01
C LYS A 254 14.06 10.46 9.99
N ALA A 255 14.67 11.62 10.25
CA ALA A 255 15.77 11.73 11.22
C ALA A 255 15.35 11.28 12.64
N LEU A 256 14.17 11.68 13.11
CA LEU A 256 13.63 11.26 14.41
C LEU A 256 13.35 9.76 14.49
N GLU A 257 12.85 9.16 13.41
CA GLU A 257 12.58 7.71 13.35
C GLU A 257 13.90 6.92 13.33
N GLU A 258 14.90 7.36 12.55
CA GLU A 258 16.22 6.72 12.50
C GLU A 258 16.97 6.83 13.84
N GLU A 259 16.90 7.98 14.52
CA GLU A 259 17.46 8.14 15.87
C GLU A 259 16.78 7.22 16.88
N ALA A 260 15.45 7.10 16.82
CA ALA A 260 14.70 6.20 17.69
C ALA A 260 15.03 4.73 17.44
N GLU A 261 15.23 4.32 16.18
CA GLU A 261 15.65 2.96 15.82
C GLU A 261 17.07 2.64 16.28
N GLN A 262 17.99 3.61 16.21
CA GLN A 262 19.36 3.46 16.71
C GLN A 262 19.42 3.36 18.24
N ASN A 263 18.49 4.01 18.94
CA ASN A 263 18.39 4.01 20.40
C ASN A 263 17.67 2.77 20.97
N VAL A 264 17.20 1.85 20.12
CA VAL A 264 16.58 0.60 20.56
C VAL A 264 17.59 -0.28 21.29
N GLN A 265 17.31 -0.59 22.57
CA GLN A 265 18.17 -1.41 23.40
C GLN A 265 17.83 -2.90 23.25
N VAL A 266 18.86 -3.76 23.24
CA VAL A 266 18.67 -5.21 23.30
C VAL A 266 18.39 -5.59 24.75
N LEU A 267 17.16 -6.05 25.03
CA LEU A 267 16.72 -6.38 26.39
C LEU A 267 17.07 -7.83 26.77
N ALA A 268 16.97 -8.75 25.81
CA ALA A 268 17.24 -10.16 26.02
C ALA A 268 17.71 -10.86 24.73
N TYR A 269 18.35 -12.00 24.87
CA TYR A 269 18.59 -12.94 23.78
C TYR A 269 17.67 -14.15 23.94
N ARG A 270 16.95 -14.48 22.88
CA ARG A 270 16.25 -15.75 22.75
C ARG A 270 17.18 -16.71 22.03
N ILE A 271 17.54 -17.79 22.71
CA ILE A 271 18.52 -18.77 22.22
C ILE A 271 17.80 -20.08 21.95
N THR A 272 17.89 -20.58 20.72
CA THR A 272 17.21 -21.80 20.28
C THR A 272 18.22 -22.89 19.92
N ASN A 273 18.15 -24.05 20.57
CA ASN A 273 19.05 -25.15 20.23
C ASN A 273 18.64 -25.79 18.89
N LYS A 274 19.58 -25.91 17.94
CA LYS A 274 19.31 -26.42 16.59
C LYS A 274 18.96 -27.92 16.55
N THR A 275 19.32 -28.68 17.59
CA THR A 275 19.13 -30.13 17.65
C THR A 275 17.96 -30.54 18.54
N THR A 276 17.76 -29.85 19.67
CA THR A 276 16.71 -30.20 20.65
C THR A 276 15.46 -29.32 20.55
N GLY A 277 15.54 -28.18 19.87
CA GLY A 277 14.45 -27.20 19.80
C GLY A 277 14.17 -26.49 21.13
N GLU A 278 15.05 -26.61 22.13
CA GLU A 278 14.92 -25.94 23.41
C GLU A 278 15.16 -24.43 23.26
N VAL A 279 14.20 -23.62 23.73
CA VAL A 279 14.23 -22.15 23.65
C VAL A 279 14.48 -21.59 25.05
N VAL A 280 15.56 -20.83 25.21
CA VAL A 280 15.93 -20.16 26.46
C VAL A 280 15.98 -18.65 26.23
N GLU A 281 15.23 -17.88 26.99
CA GLU A 281 15.30 -16.41 26.99
C GLU A 281 16.19 -15.93 28.14
N LEU A 282 17.30 -15.27 27.81
CA LEU A 282 18.24 -14.71 28.79
C LEU A 282 18.29 -13.18 28.68
N PRO A 283 18.13 -12.44 29.80
CA PRO A 283 18.39 -11.00 29.82
C PRO A 283 19.80 -10.67 29.30
N PHE A 284 19.97 -9.52 28.65
CA PHE A 284 21.24 -9.11 28.02
C PHE A 284 22.45 -9.26 28.95
N ASP A 285 22.34 -8.79 30.19
CA ASP A 285 23.40 -8.86 31.20
C ASP A 285 23.79 -10.30 31.57
N GLN A 286 22.82 -11.21 31.57
CA GLN A 286 23.01 -12.61 31.90
C GLN A 286 23.60 -13.39 30.73
N TYR A 287 23.19 -13.07 29.50
CA TYR A 287 23.78 -13.64 28.29
C TYR A 287 25.27 -13.28 28.18
N LEU A 288 25.67 -12.04 28.44
CA LEU A 288 27.08 -11.64 28.40
C LEU A 288 27.98 -12.45 29.36
N GLN A 289 27.42 -12.98 30.44
CA GLN A 289 28.16 -13.80 31.40
C GLN A 289 28.19 -15.28 30.98
N ASP A 290 27.13 -15.76 30.34
CA ASP A 290 26.91 -17.17 30.01
C ASP A 290 27.08 -17.50 28.52
N TYR A 291 27.49 -16.56 27.67
CA TYR A 291 27.56 -16.72 26.20
C TYR A 291 28.40 -17.93 25.76
N ALA A 292 29.43 -18.29 26.54
CA ALA A 292 30.27 -19.46 26.27
C ALA A 292 29.53 -20.80 26.36
N LYS A 293 28.35 -20.85 27.00
CA LYS A 293 27.48 -22.04 27.08
C LYS A 293 26.61 -22.22 25.82
N TYR A 294 26.54 -21.21 24.96
CA TYR A 294 25.66 -21.17 23.80
C TYR A 294 26.45 -20.88 22.51
N PRO A 295 27.27 -21.83 22.03
CA PRO A 295 28.05 -21.65 20.81
C PRO A 295 27.15 -21.51 19.58
N THR A 296 27.49 -20.56 18.70
CA THR A 296 26.74 -20.19 17.47
C THR A 296 26.59 -21.35 16.46
N GLU A 297 27.44 -22.36 16.57
CA GLU A 297 27.38 -23.58 15.75
C GLU A 297 26.13 -24.42 16.09
N GLU A 298 25.79 -24.54 17.37
CA GLU A 298 24.72 -25.40 17.89
C GLU A 298 23.44 -24.63 18.26
N TRP A 299 23.54 -23.32 18.45
CA TRP A 299 22.44 -22.47 18.93
C TRP A 299 22.18 -21.33 17.95
N ASP A 300 20.90 -21.03 17.74
CA ASP A 300 20.43 -19.86 17.02
C ASP A 300 20.13 -18.73 18.00
N LEU A 301 20.46 -17.50 17.63
CA LEU A 301 20.51 -16.34 18.52
C LEU A 301 19.64 -15.22 17.99
N ASP A 302 18.48 -15.04 18.61
CA ASP A 302 17.55 -13.96 18.31
C ASP A 302 17.66 -12.85 19.35
N GLN A 303 17.74 -11.60 18.89
CA GLN A 303 17.75 -10.43 19.77
C GLN A 303 16.33 -9.96 20.05
N VAL A 304 15.95 -9.97 21.33
CA VAL A 304 14.73 -9.32 21.82
C VAL A 304 15.05 -7.86 22.11
N LYS A 305 14.62 -6.99 21.20
CA LYS A 305 14.82 -5.55 21.24
C LYS A 305 13.66 -4.84 21.95
N SER A 306 13.93 -3.70 22.59
CA SER A 306 12.87 -2.81 23.10
C SER A 306 12.07 -2.20 21.95
N GLU A 307 10.84 -1.76 22.23
CA GLU A 307 10.10 -0.94 21.25
C GLU A 307 10.78 0.43 21.14
N PRO A 308 10.92 1.00 19.93
CA PRO A 308 11.50 2.33 19.75
C PRO A 308 10.58 3.40 20.37
N GLU A 309 11.18 4.48 20.90
CA GLU A 309 10.42 5.59 21.49
C GLU A 309 9.51 6.28 20.47
N VAL A 310 9.91 6.29 19.20
CA VAL A 310 9.13 6.77 18.06
C VAL A 310 8.81 5.59 17.15
N ALA A 311 7.52 5.36 16.92
CA ALA A 311 7.07 4.34 15.98
C ALA A 311 7.50 4.68 14.54
N ARG A 312 8.19 3.73 13.90
CA ARG A 312 8.56 3.76 12.48
C ARG A 312 7.34 3.95 11.60
N THR A 313 7.41 4.88 10.65
CA THR A 313 6.36 5.08 9.65
C THR A 313 6.90 4.84 8.24
N LYS A 314 6.02 4.96 7.24
CA LYS A 314 6.42 4.90 5.83
C LYS A 314 7.31 6.07 5.39
N ILE A 315 7.53 7.07 6.24
CA ILE A 315 8.51 8.14 5.97
C ILE A 315 9.94 7.60 6.06
N SER A 316 10.24 6.67 6.96
CA SER A 316 11.56 6.01 7.00
C SER A 316 11.91 5.28 5.71
N ASP A 317 10.90 4.74 5.02
CA ASP A 317 11.06 4.07 3.72
C ASP A 317 11.28 5.07 2.55
N PHE A 318 11.31 6.39 2.81
CA PHE A 318 11.56 7.38 1.76
C PHE A 318 13.03 7.34 1.34
N GLU A 319 13.27 6.71 0.20
CA GLU A 319 14.57 6.59 -0.45
C GLU A 319 14.39 6.85 -1.96
N VAL A 320 15.26 7.69 -2.51
CA VAL A 320 15.22 8.08 -3.93
C VAL A 320 16.60 7.90 -4.52
N SER A 321 16.70 7.11 -5.58
CA SER A 321 17.96 6.86 -6.29
C SER A 321 17.93 7.42 -7.71
N ASP A 322 19.09 7.80 -8.23
CA ASP A 322 19.24 8.09 -9.66
C ASP A 322 19.19 6.80 -10.51
N LEU A 323 19.24 6.95 -11.84
CA LEU A 323 19.23 5.81 -12.78
C LEU A 323 20.49 4.93 -12.72
N LYS A 324 21.50 5.33 -11.95
CA LYS A 324 22.75 4.60 -11.72
C LYS A 324 22.79 3.96 -10.32
N GLY A 325 21.74 4.15 -9.51
CA GLY A 325 21.64 3.65 -8.15
C GLY A 325 22.32 4.53 -7.09
N ASN A 326 22.72 5.76 -7.41
CA ASN A 326 23.23 6.69 -6.39
C ASN A 326 22.06 7.27 -5.60
N ASP A 327 22.16 7.27 -4.27
CA ASP A 327 21.17 7.87 -3.39
C ASP A 327 21.14 9.40 -3.51
N LEU A 328 19.95 9.96 -3.68
CA LEU A 328 19.64 11.39 -3.79
C LEU A 328 18.73 11.88 -2.67
N THR A 329 18.39 11.02 -1.71
CA THR A 329 17.40 11.29 -0.66
C THR A 329 17.74 12.55 0.13
N ASP A 330 18.95 12.63 0.68
CA ASP A 330 19.38 13.79 1.48
C ASP A 330 19.44 15.05 0.64
N ALA A 331 19.87 14.97 -0.62
CA ALA A 331 19.94 16.11 -1.52
C ALA A 331 18.55 16.68 -1.84
N ILE A 332 17.53 15.82 -1.92
CA ILE A 332 16.14 16.23 -2.15
C ILE A 332 15.54 16.83 -0.87
N LEU A 333 15.75 16.17 0.26
CA LEU A 333 15.15 16.55 1.54
C LEU A 333 15.78 17.81 2.16
N SER A 334 17.06 18.07 1.90
CA SER A 334 17.78 19.26 2.37
C SER A 334 17.63 20.49 1.47
N GLU A 335 16.88 20.38 0.35
CA GLU A 335 16.69 21.51 -0.56
C GLU A 335 15.95 22.66 0.14
N PRO A 336 16.59 23.84 0.32
CA PRO A 336 15.97 24.95 1.05
C PRO A 336 14.88 25.66 0.24
N GLY A 337 15.00 25.64 -1.10
CA GLY A 337 14.05 26.23 -2.02
C GLY A 337 12.79 25.38 -2.23
N TYR A 338 11.86 25.91 -3.03
CA TYR A 338 10.72 25.12 -3.48
C TYR A 338 11.17 24.09 -4.53
N SER A 339 10.63 22.89 -4.43
CA SER A 339 10.80 21.83 -5.41
C SER A 339 9.47 21.17 -5.73
N ILE A 340 9.33 20.70 -6.98
CA ILE A 340 8.15 19.97 -7.44
C ILE A 340 8.57 18.56 -7.81
N MET A 341 8.03 17.60 -7.06
CA MET A 341 8.20 16.18 -7.27
C MET A 341 7.00 15.63 -8.02
N ILE A 342 7.21 15.07 -9.21
CA ILE A 342 6.15 14.46 -10.02
C ILE A 342 6.16 12.96 -9.77
N VAL A 343 5.24 12.47 -8.96
CA VAL A 343 5.16 11.05 -8.60
C VAL A 343 4.42 10.27 -9.69
N ALA A 344 5.10 9.31 -10.30
CA ALA A 344 4.57 8.46 -11.35
C ALA A 344 4.84 6.98 -11.05
N TYR A 345 4.08 6.41 -10.11
CA TYR A 345 4.32 5.05 -9.61
C TYR A 345 4.26 3.94 -10.69
N LYS A 346 3.67 4.22 -11.86
CA LYS A 346 3.67 3.30 -13.00
C LYS A 346 3.66 4.09 -14.31
N LEU A 347 4.59 3.78 -15.20
CA LEU A 347 4.59 4.31 -16.56
C LEU A 347 3.75 3.39 -17.46
N TYR A 348 2.56 3.86 -17.85
CA TYR A 348 1.64 3.07 -18.68
C TYR A 348 2.15 2.95 -20.12
N GLY A 349 2.54 1.74 -20.49
CA GLY A 349 3.01 1.37 -21.81
C GLY A 349 3.27 -0.13 -21.87
N THR A 350 3.30 -0.67 -23.08
CA THR A 350 3.68 -2.05 -23.37
C THR A 350 5.13 -2.12 -23.81
N GLU A 351 5.79 -3.20 -23.42
CA GLU A 351 7.16 -3.49 -23.80
C GLU A 351 7.14 -4.69 -24.75
N THR A 352 7.68 -4.50 -25.95
CA THR A 352 7.86 -5.58 -26.93
C THR A 352 9.34 -5.76 -27.16
N SER A 353 9.84 -6.98 -26.99
CA SER A 353 11.23 -7.30 -27.31
C SER A 353 11.31 -7.80 -28.75
N ARG A 354 12.20 -7.20 -29.55
CA ARG A 354 12.54 -7.70 -30.88
C ARG A 354 14.02 -7.99 -30.96
N THR A 355 14.37 -9.21 -31.36
CA THR A 355 15.75 -9.55 -31.69
C THR A 355 16.07 -9.00 -33.08
N ILE A 356 17.08 -8.13 -33.14
CA ILE A 356 17.65 -7.64 -34.39
C ILE A 356 19.06 -8.19 -34.56
N MET A 357 19.42 -8.50 -35.80
CA MET A 357 20.78 -8.87 -36.18
C MET A 357 21.54 -7.58 -36.46
N LEU A 358 22.51 -7.23 -35.61
CA LEU A 358 23.38 -6.08 -35.83
C LEU A 358 24.74 -6.59 -36.34
N PRO A 359 25.26 -6.03 -37.44
CA PRO A 359 26.63 -6.31 -37.86
C PRO A 359 27.59 -5.70 -36.83
N ASP A 360 28.39 -6.54 -36.19
CA ASP A 360 29.46 -6.10 -35.30
C ASP A 360 30.82 -6.35 -35.93
N SER A 361 31.67 -5.33 -35.89
CA SER A 361 32.96 -5.31 -36.56
C SER A 361 34.06 -5.67 -35.56
N ILE A 362 34.67 -6.84 -35.73
CA ILE A 362 35.78 -7.29 -34.89
C ILE A 362 37.08 -6.73 -35.46
N PHE A 363 37.80 -5.95 -34.66
CA PHE A 363 39.09 -5.38 -35.00
C PHE A 363 40.22 -6.14 -34.30
N ALA A 364 41.33 -6.36 -35.00
CA ALA A 364 42.59 -6.80 -34.43
C ALA A 364 43.54 -5.61 -34.36
N VAL A 365 44.26 -5.49 -33.25
CA VAL A 365 45.30 -4.49 -33.07
C VAL A 365 46.64 -5.17 -33.32
N ASP A 366 47.29 -4.84 -34.42
CA ASP A 366 48.64 -5.29 -34.71
C ASP A 366 49.64 -4.22 -34.27
N THR A 367 50.64 -4.61 -33.49
CA THR A 367 51.70 -3.70 -33.03
C THR A 367 52.94 -3.93 -33.87
N VAL A 368 53.38 -2.92 -34.63
CA VAL A 368 54.61 -2.97 -35.42
C VAL A 368 55.66 -2.14 -34.70
N ILE A 369 56.70 -2.83 -34.22
CA ILE A 369 57.84 -2.21 -33.55
C ILE A 369 58.91 -1.94 -34.60
N THR A 370 59.33 -0.68 -34.73
CA THR A 370 60.49 -0.26 -35.54
C THR A 370 61.63 0.18 -34.61
N GLU A 371 62.85 0.33 -35.12
CA GLU A 371 64.03 0.67 -34.30
C GLU A 371 63.91 2.02 -33.54
N LEU A 372 62.98 2.90 -33.94
CA LEU A 372 62.81 4.24 -33.36
C LEU A 372 61.42 4.48 -32.76
N ASP A 373 60.41 3.67 -33.07
CA ASP A 373 59.04 3.88 -32.55
C ASP A 373 58.15 2.62 -32.61
N THR A 374 57.12 2.58 -31.77
CA THR A 374 56.10 1.52 -31.76
C THR A 374 54.80 2.05 -32.33
N VAL A 375 54.37 1.53 -33.49
CA VAL A 375 53.14 1.95 -34.16
C VAL A 375 52.09 0.85 -34.05
N THR A 376 50.96 1.16 -33.43
CA THR A 376 49.80 0.27 -33.38
C THR A 376 48.88 0.55 -34.56
N SER A 377 48.55 -0.48 -35.34
CA SER A 377 47.62 -0.43 -36.47
C SER A 377 46.40 -1.30 -36.17
N THR A 378 45.21 -0.72 -36.24
CA THR A 378 43.95 -1.46 -36.11
C THR A 378 43.46 -1.93 -37.47
N ARG A 379 43.29 -3.24 -37.68
CA ARG A 379 42.69 -3.79 -38.90
C ARG A 379 41.37 -4.49 -38.61
N LEU A 380 40.39 -4.33 -39.50
CA LEU A 380 39.14 -5.07 -39.44
C LEU A 380 39.40 -6.55 -39.78
N VAL A 381 38.99 -7.46 -38.89
CA VAL A 381 39.19 -8.91 -39.05
C VAL A 381 38.01 -9.53 -39.77
N ARG A 382 36.80 -9.29 -39.24
CA ARG A 382 35.53 -9.80 -39.80
C ARG A 382 34.35 -9.03 -39.21
N VAL A 383 33.22 -9.12 -39.90
CA VAL A 383 31.94 -8.60 -39.43
C VAL A 383 31.07 -9.80 -39.07
N ASP A 384 30.83 -10.00 -37.77
CA ASP A 384 29.94 -11.04 -37.27
C ASP A 384 28.53 -10.46 -37.09
N GLN A 385 27.50 -11.29 -37.21
CA GLN A 385 26.13 -10.88 -36.90
C GLN A 385 25.87 -11.17 -35.43
N LEU A 386 25.72 -10.12 -34.62
CA LEU A 386 25.37 -10.24 -33.21
C LEU A 386 23.86 -10.12 -33.05
N GLU A 387 23.26 -11.14 -32.42
CA GLU A 387 21.88 -11.08 -31.96
C GLU A 387 21.79 -10.10 -30.80
N LYS A 388 21.16 -8.95 -31.03
CA LYS A 388 20.84 -8.00 -29.96
C LYS A 388 19.33 -7.93 -29.79
N THR A 389 18.86 -8.27 -28.60
CA THR A 389 17.47 -8.01 -28.21
C THR A 389 17.33 -6.52 -27.93
N VAL A 390 16.52 -5.83 -28.73
CA VAL A 390 16.15 -4.43 -28.51
C VAL A 390 14.73 -4.38 -27.97
N LYS A 391 14.56 -3.64 -26.88
CA LYS A 391 13.25 -3.38 -26.28
C LYS A 391 12.62 -2.17 -26.98
N GLU A 392 11.41 -2.36 -27.51
CA GLU A 392 10.58 -1.31 -28.08
C GLU A 392 9.44 -0.99 -27.11
N TYR A 393 9.26 0.29 -26.81
CA TYR A 393 8.28 0.76 -25.85
C TYR A 393 7.14 1.48 -26.57
N GLN A 394 5.93 0.93 -26.45
CA GLN A 394 4.73 1.59 -26.95
C GLN A 394 3.96 2.19 -25.76
N TRP A 395 3.92 3.52 -25.71
CA TRP A 395 3.31 4.24 -24.61
C TRP A 395 1.81 4.44 -24.83
N ASP A 396 1.05 4.46 -23.74
CA ASP A 396 -0.38 4.77 -23.77
C ASP A 396 -0.59 6.25 -24.17
N GLU A 397 -1.37 6.48 -25.23
CA GLU A 397 -1.56 7.82 -25.81
C GLU A 397 -2.25 8.77 -24.84
N ASP A 398 -3.29 8.30 -24.13
CA ASP A 398 -4.01 9.10 -23.13
C ASP A 398 -3.10 9.46 -21.96
N TYR A 399 -2.19 8.56 -21.57
CA TYR A 399 -1.22 8.81 -20.52
C TYR A 399 -0.18 9.84 -20.97
N LEU A 400 0.39 9.72 -22.17
CA LEU A 400 1.30 10.74 -22.71
C LEU A 400 0.60 12.11 -22.85
N ALA A 401 -0.65 12.12 -23.28
CA ALA A 401 -1.44 13.34 -23.40
C ALA A 401 -1.65 14.03 -22.04
N ARG A 402 -1.86 13.28 -20.95
CA ARG A 402 -1.93 13.85 -19.60
C ARG A 402 -0.66 14.63 -19.27
N TRP A 403 0.50 14.03 -19.50
CA TRP A 403 1.80 14.68 -19.25
C TRP A 403 2.01 15.91 -20.12
N LYS A 404 1.85 15.77 -21.44
CA LYS A 404 2.13 16.85 -22.41
C LYS A 404 1.21 18.05 -22.27
N THR A 405 -0.08 17.80 -22.01
CA THR A 405 -1.08 18.87 -22.00
C THR A 405 -1.17 19.57 -20.65
N ASN A 406 -1.10 18.82 -19.55
CA ASN A 406 -1.39 19.38 -18.22
C ASN A 406 -0.15 19.66 -17.39
N PHE A 407 0.91 18.85 -17.53
CA PHE A 407 2.05 18.91 -16.61
C PHE A 407 3.23 19.66 -17.18
N LEU A 408 3.76 19.17 -18.32
CA LEU A 408 5.03 19.65 -18.85
C LEU A 408 5.08 21.18 -19.04
N PRO A 409 4.03 21.87 -19.55
CA PRO A 409 4.06 23.32 -19.68
C PRO A 409 4.30 24.04 -18.35
N GLU A 410 3.59 23.63 -17.30
CA GLU A 410 3.70 24.24 -15.96
C GLU A 410 5.01 23.86 -15.27
N MET A 411 5.52 22.65 -15.49
CA MET A 411 6.79 22.19 -14.94
C MET A 411 7.99 22.87 -15.61
N GLU A 412 7.92 23.13 -16.90
CA GLU A 412 8.93 23.90 -17.63
C GLU A 412 8.92 25.37 -17.20
N ALA A 413 7.73 25.96 -16.99
CA ALA A 413 7.59 27.29 -16.41
C ALA A 413 8.21 27.37 -14.99
N ALA A 414 7.93 26.37 -14.15
CA ALA A 414 8.54 26.27 -12.82
C ALA A 414 10.07 26.16 -12.88
N THR A 415 10.58 25.32 -13.79
CA THR A 415 12.04 25.16 -14.01
C THR A 415 12.67 26.48 -14.48
N ALA A 416 12.01 27.20 -15.39
CA ALA A 416 12.47 28.51 -15.87
C ALA A 416 12.46 29.58 -14.76
N ALA A 417 11.57 29.45 -13.77
CA ALA A 417 11.52 30.30 -12.58
C ALA A 417 12.54 29.88 -11.49
N GLY A 418 13.36 28.87 -11.73
CA GLY A 418 14.39 28.39 -10.79
C GLY A 418 13.89 27.37 -9.76
N VAL A 419 12.65 26.88 -9.87
CA VAL A 419 12.11 25.81 -9.01
C VAL A 419 12.66 24.48 -9.51
N LYS A 420 13.19 23.64 -8.61
CA LYS A 420 13.69 22.31 -9.00
C LYS A 420 12.53 21.39 -9.31
N VAL A 421 12.50 20.80 -10.50
CA VAL A 421 11.47 19.84 -10.91
C VAL A 421 12.10 18.52 -11.30
N TYR A 422 11.53 17.42 -10.80
CA TYR A 422 11.96 16.05 -11.11
C TYR A 422 10.80 15.08 -11.06
N GLY A 423 10.87 14.02 -11.87
CA GLY A 423 9.94 12.90 -11.84
C GLY A 423 10.44 11.77 -10.95
N LEU A 424 9.55 11.11 -10.22
CA LEU A 424 9.84 9.84 -9.56
C LEU A 424 9.02 8.73 -10.21
N THR A 425 9.66 7.61 -10.53
CA THR A 425 9.00 6.40 -11.02
C THR A 425 9.38 5.20 -10.18
N ALA A 426 8.55 4.16 -10.21
CA ALA A 426 8.96 2.86 -9.68
C ALA A 426 10.25 2.39 -10.38
N TYR A 427 11.03 1.56 -9.69
CA TYR A 427 12.23 0.93 -10.25
C TYR A 427 11.93 0.29 -11.62
N SER A 428 12.70 0.68 -12.62
CA SER A 428 12.49 0.35 -14.02
C SER A 428 13.80 0.45 -14.81
N ASP A 429 13.87 -0.21 -15.96
CA ASP A 429 15.06 -0.15 -16.81
C ASP A 429 15.38 1.30 -17.23
N PRO A 430 16.64 1.75 -17.14
CA PRO A 430 17.03 3.09 -17.57
C PRO A 430 16.64 3.40 -19.03
N GLU A 431 16.68 2.41 -19.92
CA GLU A 431 16.26 2.53 -21.32
C GLU A 431 14.77 2.84 -21.45
N ARG A 432 13.92 2.23 -20.61
CA ARG A 432 12.48 2.49 -20.57
C ARG A 432 12.20 3.93 -20.14
N ILE A 433 12.91 4.41 -19.13
CA ILE A 433 12.76 5.79 -18.65
C ILE A 433 13.28 6.78 -19.70
N ALA A 434 14.40 6.48 -20.36
CA ALA A 434 14.93 7.30 -21.45
C ALA A 434 13.93 7.39 -22.62
N SER A 435 13.37 6.27 -23.08
CA SER A 435 12.34 6.22 -24.12
C SER A 435 11.09 7.02 -23.73
N PHE A 436 10.66 6.93 -22.46
CA PHE A 436 9.53 7.72 -21.97
C PHE A 436 9.82 9.24 -22.03
N ARG A 437 11.01 9.66 -21.57
CA ARG A 437 11.44 11.07 -21.61
C ARG A 437 11.53 11.61 -23.04
N GLU A 438 12.04 10.80 -23.96
CA GLU A 438 12.09 11.12 -25.39
C GLU A 438 10.67 11.24 -25.97
N ALA A 439 9.77 10.30 -25.68
CA ALA A 439 8.38 10.36 -26.13
C ALA A 439 7.65 11.59 -25.59
N LEU A 440 7.99 12.04 -24.38
CA LEU A 440 7.50 13.29 -23.79
C LEU A 440 8.15 14.54 -24.38
N GLY A 441 9.38 14.44 -24.89
CA GLY A 441 10.18 15.57 -25.34
C GLY A 441 10.72 16.45 -24.20
N THR A 442 10.81 15.90 -22.97
CA THR A 442 11.18 16.68 -21.78
C THR A 442 12.63 16.50 -21.36
N LYS A 443 13.23 17.58 -20.83
CA LYS A 443 14.56 17.55 -20.21
C LYS A 443 14.51 17.26 -18.71
N ILE A 444 13.32 17.25 -18.11
CA ILE A 444 13.13 16.98 -16.67
C ILE A 444 13.77 15.62 -16.32
N PRO A 445 14.61 15.56 -15.25
CA PRO A 445 15.20 14.31 -14.81
C PRO A 445 14.16 13.40 -14.16
N PHE A 446 14.34 12.09 -14.31
CA PHE A 446 13.56 11.08 -13.62
C PHE A 446 14.48 10.28 -12.69
N PHE A 447 14.01 10.07 -11.47
CA PHE A 447 14.64 9.26 -10.43
C PHE A 447 13.72 8.09 -10.07
N GLN A 448 14.22 7.18 -9.25
CA GLN A 448 13.56 5.92 -8.92
C GLN A 448 13.33 5.80 -7.43
N ALA A 449 12.24 5.13 -7.07
CA ALA A 449 11.89 4.82 -5.69
C ALA A 449 10.97 3.59 -5.65
N ASP A 450 10.72 3.08 -4.46
CA ASP A 450 9.81 1.96 -4.22
C ASP A 450 8.36 2.29 -4.68
N ASP A 451 7.65 1.33 -5.28
CA ASP A 451 6.32 1.58 -5.84
C ASP A 451 5.25 1.76 -4.76
N ILE A 452 5.36 1.05 -3.64
CA ILE A 452 4.47 1.19 -2.48
C ILE A 452 4.67 2.57 -1.84
N LEU A 453 5.92 3.03 -1.72
CA LEU A 453 6.25 4.38 -1.27
C LEU A 453 5.57 5.43 -2.17
N LEU A 454 5.76 5.34 -3.50
CA LEU A 454 5.19 6.31 -4.45
C LEU A 454 3.66 6.34 -4.39
N LYS A 455 3.00 5.17 -4.32
CA LYS A 455 1.55 5.07 -4.11
C LYS A 455 1.13 5.70 -2.78
N THR A 456 1.96 5.61 -1.74
CA THR A 456 1.68 6.18 -0.41
C THR A 456 1.81 7.70 -0.39
N ILE A 457 2.73 8.28 -1.17
CA ILE A 457 2.92 9.74 -1.24
C ILE A 457 1.67 10.45 -1.80
N VAL A 458 1.15 10.00 -2.95
CA VAL A 458 0.02 10.66 -3.63
C VAL A 458 -0.85 9.64 -4.39
N ARG A 459 -2.17 9.81 -4.31
CA ARG A 459 -3.16 8.99 -5.03
C ARG A 459 -3.44 9.55 -6.42
N SER A 460 -2.40 9.78 -7.21
CA SER A 460 -2.52 10.25 -8.58
C SER A 460 -1.32 9.81 -9.41
N ASN A 461 -1.53 9.55 -10.70
CA ASN A 461 -0.49 9.11 -11.62
C ASN A 461 -0.63 9.79 -13.00
N PRO A 462 0.21 10.78 -13.32
CA PRO A 462 1.19 11.42 -12.43
C PRO A 462 0.53 12.28 -11.33
N GLY A 463 1.18 12.41 -10.18
CA GLY A 463 0.75 13.24 -9.05
C GLY A 463 1.83 14.25 -8.67
N PRO A 464 1.61 15.56 -8.89
CA PRO A 464 2.57 16.58 -8.53
C PRO A 464 2.50 16.87 -7.03
N VAL A 465 3.66 17.00 -6.41
CA VAL A 465 3.85 17.26 -4.99
C VAL A 465 4.79 18.45 -4.84
N LEU A 466 4.29 19.55 -4.28
CA LEU A 466 5.08 20.73 -3.97
C LEU A 466 5.72 20.56 -2.59
N MET A 467 7.03 20.77 -2.53
CA MET A 467 7.83 20.64 -1.32
C MET A 467 8.71 21.87 -1.09
N LYS A 468 9.10 22.08 0.17
CA LYS A 468 10.13 23.05 0.58
C LYS A 468 10.81 22.53 1.84
N ALA A 469 12.15 22.45 1.85
CA ALA A 469 12.94 21.99 3.00
C ALA A 469 12.39 20.69 3.62
N GLY A 470 12.17 19.67 2.77
CA GLY A 470 11.63 18.37 3.19
C GLY A 470 10.15 18.36 3.58
N THR A 471 9.47 19.50 3.63
CA THR A 471 8.05 19.61 4.00
C THR A 471 7.14 19.56 2.78
N ILE A 472 6.09 18.74 2.83
CA ILE A 472 5.04 18.71 1.81
C ILE A 472 4.13 19.91 1.99
N ILE A 473 4.18 20.84 1.05
CA ILE A 473 3.34 22.05 1.05
C ILE A 473 1.96 21.73 0.49
N MET A 474 1.89 21.07 -0.68
CA MET A 474 0.64 20.68 -1.32
C MET A 474 0.83 19.51 -2.29
N LYS A 475 -0.28 18.84 -2.60
CA LYS A 475 -0.36 17.72 -3.54
C LYS A 475 -1.61 17.86 -4.37
N TRP A 476 -1.55 17.48 -5.65
CA TRP A 476 -2.72 17.57 -6.52
C TRP A 476 -3.04 16.26 -7.22
N HIS A 477 -4.30 16.16 -7.63
CA HIS A 477 -4.70 15.21 -8.66
C HIS A 477 -4.35 15.75 -10.03
N TYR A 478 -3.98 14.89 -10.99
CA TYR A 478 -3.60 15.30 -12.34
C TYR A 478 -4.66 16.12 -13.11
N LYS A 479 -5.93 16.00 -12.74
CA LYS A 479 -7.06 16.77 -13.32
C LYS A 479 -7.31 18.11 -12.65
N ARG A 480 -6.69 18.36 -11.50
CA ARG A 480 -6.96 19.49 -10.60
C ARG A 480 -5.68 20.26 -10.27
N MET A 481 -4.61 20.03 -11.02
CA MET A 481 -3.37 20.77 -10.87
C MET A 481 -3.62 22.22 -11.32
N PRO A 482 -3.33 23.23 -10.48
CA PRO A 482 -3.39 24.63 -10.87
C PRO A 482 -2.23 24.97 -11.82
N THR A 483 -2.30 26.14 -12.45
CA THR A 483 -1.18 26.70 -13.22
C THR A 483 -0.01 27.05 -12.30
N PHE A 484 1.21 27.13 -12.84
CA PHE A 484 2.38 27.50 -12.04
C PHE A 484 2.25 28.88 -11.39
N GLU A 485 1.62 29.85 -12.07
CA GLU A 485 1.37 31.18 -11.51
C GLU A 485 0.41 31.14 -10.31
N GLU A 486 -0.65 30.33 -10.38
CA GLU A 486 -1.55 30.08 -9.25
C GLU A 486 -0.82 29.36 -8.11
N MET A 487 0.01 28.35 -8.43
CA MET A 487 0.83 27.67 -7.41
C MET A 487 1.71 28.65 -6.66
N LYS A 488 2.35 29.56 -7.42
CA LYS A 488 3.25 30.57 -6.87
C LYS A 488 2.48 31.56 -5.99
N ALA A 489 1.35 32.05 -6.46
CA ALA A 489 0.53 33.02 -5.74
C ALA A 489 -0.04 32.48 -4.43
N GLU A 490 -0.47 31.22 -4.41
CA GLU A 490 -1.18 30.63 -3.25
C GLU A 490 -0.24 29.91 -2.27
N TYR A 491 0.80 29.23 -2.78
CA TYR A 491 1.62 28.30 -1.97
C TYR A 491 3.10 28.65 -1.89
N MET A 492 3.57 29.62 -2.69
CA MET A 492 4.96 30.10 -2.65
C MET A 492 5.02 31.58 -2.27
N PRO A 493 4.70 31.93 -1.00
CA PRO A 493 4.82 33.30 -0.53
C PRO A 493 6.24 33.83 -0.83
N SER A 494 6.31 35.04 -1.38
CA SER A 494 7.57 35.77 -1.49
C SER A 494 8.07 36.08 -0.08
N GLU A 495 9.22 35.51 0.29
CA GLU A 495 9.91 35.80 1.55
C GLU A 495 10.25 37.30 1.70
#